data_AF-A0A533XS74-F1
#
_entry.id   AF-A0A533XS74-F1
#
_cell.length_a   1.000
_cell.length_b   1.000
_cell.length_c   1.000
_cell.angle_alpha   90.00
_cell.angle_beta   90.00
_cell.angle_gamma   90.00
#
_symmetry.space_group_name_H-M   'P 1'
#
loop_
_entity.id
_entity.type
_entity.pdbx_description
1 polymer ?
#
loop_
_entity_poly.entity_id
_entity_poly.type
_entity_poly.pdbx_seq_one_letter_code
_entity_poly.pdbx_strand_id
1 'polypeptide(L)'
;MSPRPLRPPAGIIKETWVLDGYRLGRLGPDAPHAAIIDDDHHRRLLILSASDDGGVHLYRVSDLPIEVGDKLPALLRNAQTRECRHQRMSPEGELGCLALSLLEALHE
;
A
#
# COMPACT_ATOMS: atom_id res chain seq x y z
N MET A 1 8.12 0.88 -21.74
CA MET A 1 7.90 -0.35 -20.94
C MET A 1 6.64 -0.12 -20.14
N SER A 2 5.65 -1.01 -20.19
CA SER A 2 4.48 -0.88 -19.33
C SER A 2 4.89 -1.15 -17.88
N PRO A 3 4.57 -0.26 -16.92
CA PRO A 3 4.74 -0.53 -15.51
C PRO A 3 3.90 -1.77 -15.17
N ARG A 4 4.50 -2.69 -14.42
CA ARG A 4 3.83 -3.90 -13.92
C ARG A 4 3.65 -3.74 -12.42
N PRO A 5 2.65 -4.41 -11.83
CA PRO A 5 2.52 -4.54 -10.39
C PRO A 5 3.86 -4.91 -9.75
N LEU A 6 4.35 -4.05 -8.85
CA LEU A 6 5.61 -4.30 -8.17
C LEU A 6 5.40 -5.37 -7.11
N ARG A 7 5.76 -6.61 -7.45
CA ARG A 7 5.82 -7.70 -6.50
C ARG A 7 7.25 -7.86 -5.99
N PRO A 8 7.51 -7.77 -4.67
CA PRO A 8 8.84 -8.00 -4.14
C PRO A 8 9.31 -9.44 -4.42
N PRO A 9 10.62 -9.69 -4.53
CA PRO A 9 11.15 -11.06 -4.63
C PRO A 9 10.68 -11.92 -3.46
N ALA A 10 10.25 -13.16 -3.72
CA ALA A 10 9.66 -14.03 -2.69
C ALA A 10 10.59 -14.25 -1.49
N GLY A 11 11.91 -14.31 -1.70
CA GLY A 11 12.90 -14.52 -0.64
C GLY A 11 13.04 -13.36 0.36
N ILE A 12 12.44 -12.19 0.10
CA ILE A 12 12.44 -11.05 1.04
C ILE A 12 11.07 -10.76 1.65
N ILE A 13 10.01 -11.42 1.17
CA ILE A 13 8.66 -11.23 1.70
C ILE A 13 8.55 -12.04 3.00
N LYS A 14 8.28 -11.34 4.10
CA LYS A 14 7.99 -11.95 5.39
C LYS A 14 6.52 -12.30 5.50
N GLU A 15 5.65 -11.37 5.10
CA GLU A 15 4.20 -11.54 5.12
C GLU A 15 3.52 -10.77 3.98
N THR A 16 2.30 -11.17 3.66
CA THR A 16 1.48 -10.55 2.61
C THR A 16 0.04 -10.48 3.06
N TRP A 17 -0.60 -9.34 2.80
CA TRP A 17 -2.03 -9.16 2.98
C TRP A 17 -2.66 -8.61 1.71
N VAL A 18 -3.91 -8.97 1.49
CA VAL A 18 -4.78 -8.31 0.51
C VAL A 18 -5.62 -7.31 1.30
N LEU A 19 -5.69 -6.06 0.83
CA LEU A 19 -6.52 -5.04 1.45
C LEU A 19 -7.97 -5.20 0.97
N ASP A 20 -8.63 -6.23 1.49
CA ASP A 20 -10.04 -6.50 1.18
C ASP A 20 -10.91 -5.30 1.57
N GLY A 21 -11.81 -4.91 0.67
CA GLY A 21 -12.64 -3.71 0.83
C GLY A 21 -11.99 -2.40 0.37
N TYR A 22 -10.74 -2.42 -0.10
CA TYR A 22 -10.11 -1.30 -0.79
C TYR A 22 -9.71 -1.70 -2.22
N ARG A 23 -10.08 -0.86 -3.19
CA ARG A 23 -9.62 -0.99 -4.58
C ARG A 23 -9.29 0.39 -5.10
N LEU A 24 -8.13 0.50 -5.73
CA LEU A 24 -7.74 1.71 -6.44
C LEU A 24 -8.67 1.95 -7.63
N GLY A 25 -8.74 3.21 -8.05
CA GLY A 25 -9.24 3.57 -9.36
C GLY A 25 -8.51 2.82 -10.49
N ARG A 26 -9.05 2.91 -11.71
CA ARG A 26 -8.47 2.24 -12.89
C ARG A 26 -7.05 2.77 -13.12
N LEU A 27 -6.06 1.90 -12.99
CA LEU A 27 -4.67 2.26 -13.24
C LEU A 27 -4.47 2.50 -14.74
N GLY A 28 -3.95 3.68 -15.07
CA GLY A 28 -3.47 3.97 -16.41
C GLY A 28 -2.15 3.24 -16.69
N PRO A 29 -1.75 3.15 -17.97
CA PRO A 29 -0.50 2.48 -18.36
C PRO A 29 0.76 3.17 -17.85
N ASP A 30 0.68 4.33 -17.22
CA ASP A 30 1.84 5.04 -16.64
C ASP A 30 1.70 5.27 -15.12
N ALA A 31 0.63 4.74 -14.51
CA ALA A 31 0.40 4.89 -13.08
C ALA A 31 1.46 4.12 -12.27
N PRO A 32 1.86 4.59 -11.08
CA PRO A 32 2.66 3.79 -10.18
C PRO A 32 1.81 2.64 -9.69
N HIS A 33 2.38 1.44 -9.74
CA HIS A 33 1.73 0.25 -9.20
C HIS A 33 2.22 -0.08 -7.79
N ALA A 34 2.95 0.83 -7.14
CA ALA A 34 3.35 0.65 -5.76
C ALA A 34 3.73 1.94 -5.05
N ALA A 35 3.56 1.92 -3.72
CA ALA A 35 4.16 2.84 -2.78
C ALA A 35 5.07 2.05 -1.83
N ILE A 36 6.27 2.56 -1.60
CA ILE A 36 7.29 1.94 -0.74
C ILE A 36 7.41 2.79 0.52
N ILE A 37 7.39 2.14 1.68
CA ILE A 37 7.59 2.75 2.99
C ILE A 37 8.94 2.26 3.52
N ASP A 38 9.84 3.21 3.75
CA ASP A 38 11.19 2.98 4.25
C ASP A 38 11.34 3.51 5.69
N ASP A 39 12.32 2.99 6.44
CA ASP A 39 12.80 3.63 7.67
C ASP A 39 13.74 4.82 7.37
N ASP A 40 14.17 5.53 8.42
CA ASP A 40 15.13 6.64 8.33
C ASP A 40 16.52 6.22 7.78
N HIS A 41 16.79 4.92 7.71
CA HIS A 41 17.99 4.34 7.13
C HIS A 41 17.77 3.79 5.71
N HIS A 42 16.66 4.16 5.06
CA HIS A 42 16.25 3.70 3.72
C HIS A 42 16.09 2.17 3.59
N ARG A 43 15.81 1.48 4.71
CA ARG A 43 15.43 0.08 4.68
C ARG A 43 13.94 -0.03 4.41
N ARG A 44 13.60 -0.73 3.33
CA ARG A 44 12.22 -1.05 2.96
C ARG A 44 11.56 -1.83 4.07
N LEU A 45 10.45 -1.32 4.57
CA LEU A 45 9.66 -1.96 5.62
C LEU A 45 8.42 -2.61 5.01
N LEU A 46 7.67 -1.80 4.26
CA LEU A 46 6.37 -2.15 3.72
C LEU A 46 6.27 -1.70 2.26
N ILE A 47 5.56 -2.48 1.46
CA ILE A 47 5.29 -2.16 0.06
C ILE A 47 3.80 -2.35 -0.18
N LEU A 48 3.11 -1.26 -0.51
CA LEU A 48 1.77 -1.31 -1.08
C LEU A 48 1.93 -1.50 -2.58
N SER A 49 1.29 -2.50 -3.17
CA SER A 49 1.28 -2.72 -4.61
C SER A 49 -0.12 -2.88 -5.15
N ALA A 50 -0.39 -2.21 -6.26
CA ALA A 50 -1.62 -2.29 -6.99
C ALA A 50 -1.51 -3.31 -8.13
N SER A 51 -2.45 -4.25 -8.20
CA SER A 51 -2.65 -5.13 -9.35
C SER A 51 -3.38 -4.40 -10.48
N ASP A 52 -3.33 -4.96 -11.70
CA ASP A 52 -3.94 -4.35 -12.90
C ASP A 52 -5.46 -4.20 -12.80
N ASP A 53 -6.12 -5.02 -11.97
CA ASP A 53 -7.55 -4.92 -11.68
C ASP A 53 -7.88 -3.91 -10.55
N GLY A 54 -6.87 -3.23 -10.00
CA GLY A 54 -7.00 -2.26 -8.92
C GLY A 54 -7.03 -2.85 -7.51
N GLY A 55 -6.84 -4.18 -7.36
CA GLY A 55 -6.59 -4.79 -6.07
C GLY A 55 -5.31 -4.26 -5.43
N VAL A 56 -5.27 -4.17 -4.09
CA VAL A 56 -4.09 -3.68 -3.38
C VAL A 56 -3.54 -4.76 -2.44
N HIS A 57 -2.27 -5.05 -2.62
CA HIS A 57 -1.47 -5.94 -1.78
C HIS A 57 -0.58 -5.12 -0.86
N LEU A 58 -0.45 -5.55 0.39
CA LEU A 58 0.55 -5.05 1.32
C LEU A 58 1.57 -6.15 1.58
N TYR A 59 2.84 -5.86 1.36
CA TYR A 59 3.95 -6.76 1.64
C TYR A 59 4.79 -6.22 2.80
N ARG A 60 5.06 -7.05 3.81
CA ARG A 60 6.10 -6.79 4.81
C ARG A 60 7.39 -7.44 4.35
N VAL A 61 8.45 -6.64 4.25
CA VAL A 61 9.77 -7.09 3.76
C VAL A 61 10.90 -6.93 4.76
N SER A 62 10.66 -6.26 5.89
CA SER A 62 11.55 -6.19 7.05
C SER A 62 10.80 -6.45 8.34
N ASP A 63 11.52 -6.78 9.41
CA ASP A 63 10.90 -6.90 10.73
C ASP A 63 10.42 -5.53 11.21
N LEU A 64 9.25 -5.54 11.84
CA LEU A 64 8.66 -4.38 12.48
C LEU A 64 8.35 -4.76 13.93
N PRO A 65 8.50 -3.85 14.89
CA PRO A 65 8.18 -4.10 16.30
C PRO A 65 6.66 -4.15 16.57
N ILE A 66 5.85 -4.20 15.51
CA ILE A 66 4.39 -4.17 15.52
C ILE A 66 3.84 -5.22 14.55
N GLU A 67 2.70 -5.80 14.93
CA GLU A 67 1.96 -6.72 14.08
C GLU A 67 1.10 -5.94 13.08
N VAL A 68 1.57 -5.87 11.83
CA VAL A 68 0.94 -5.07 10.76
C VAL A 68 -0.50 -5.53 10.47
N GLY A 69 -0.74 -6.85 10.55
CA GLY A 69 -2.06 -7.44 10.32
C GLY A 69 -3.14 -6.85 11.24
N ASP A 70 -2.80 -6.59 12.51
CA ASP A 70 -3.73 -6.04 13.50
C ASP A 70 -4.11 -4.59 13.22
N LYS A 71 -3.30 -3.89 12.41
CA LYS A 71 -3.50 -2.48 12.05
C LYS A 71 -4.30 -2.29 10.75
N LEU A 72 -4.54 -3.35 9.98
CA LEU A 72 -5.27 -3.26 8.71
C LEU A 72 -6.69 -2.67 8.84
N PRO A 73 -7.49 -3.02 9.87
CA PRO A 73 -8.80 -2.39 10.03
C PRO A 73 -8.71 -0.89 10.29
N ALA A 74 -7.71 -0.42 11.04
CA ALA A 74 -7.48 1.00 11.28
C ALA A 74 -7.04 1.72 10.00
N LEU A 75 -6.11 1.13 9.25
CA LEU A 75 -5.69 1.63 7.93
C LEU A 75 -6.90 1.86 7.00
N LEU A 76 -7.81 0.89 6.91
CA LEU A 76 -8.98 0.99 6.04
C LEU A 76 -9.95 2.09 6.48
N ARG A 77 -10.17 2.24 7.80
CA ARG A 77 -10.97 3.35 8.35
C ARG A 77 -10.33 4.70 8.08
N ASN A 78 -9.02 4.82 8.24
CA ASN A 78 -8.28 6.07 8.02
C ASN A 78 -8.33 6.44 6.52
N ALA A 79 -8.14 5.47 5.62
CA ALA A 79 -8.24 5.68 4.18
C ALA A 79 -9.65 6.10 3.73
N GLN A 80 -10.69 5.56 4.37
CA GLN A 80 -12.08 5.97 4.12
C GLN A 80 -12.35 7.39 4.61
N THR A 81 -11.95 7.71 5.84
CA THR A 81 -12.13 9.05 6.44
C THR A 81 -11.41 10.13 5.65
N ARG A 82 -10.23 9.81 5.11
CA ARG A 82 -9.43 10.68 4.24
C ARG A 82 -9.93 10.75 2.80
N GLU A 83 -10.99 10.00 2.47
CA GLU A 83 -11.52 9.87 1.11
C GLU A 83 -10.42 9.52 0.08
N CYS A 84 -9.49 8.62 0.45
CA CYS A 84 -8.37 8.25 -0.43
C CYS A 84 -8.81 7.66 -1.78
N ARG A 85 -10.09 7.29 -1.92
CA ARG A 85 -10.74 6.79 -3.13
C ARG A 85 -11.67 7.84 -3.76
N HIS A 86 -11.20 9.07 -3.92
CA HIS A 86 -11.99 10.14 -4.54
C HIS A 86 -11.74 10.20 -6.05
N GLN A 87 -12.81 10.27 -6.87
CA GLN A 87 -12.74 10.19 -8.34
C GLN A 87 -11.91 11.26 -9.04
N ARG A 88 -11.44 12.30 -8.32
CA ARG A 88 -10.55 13.34 -8.86
C ARG A 88 -9.07 13.06 -8.59
N MET A 89 -8.75 12.07 -7.78
CA MET A 89 -7.38 11.73 -7.43
C MET A 89 -6.76 10.86 -8.51
N SER A 90 -5.49 11.11 -8.83
CA SER A 90 -4.75 10.20 -9.70
C SER A 90 -4.36 8.94 -8.92
N PRO A 91 -4.11 7.80 -9.59
CA PRO A 91 -3.67 6.58 -8.92
C PRO A 91 -2.45 6.74 -8.00
N GLU A 92 -1.49 7.59 -8.40
CA GLU A 92 -0.34 8.00 -7.58
C GLU A 92 -0.80 8.60 -6.25
N GLY A 93 -1.75 9.53 -6.33
CA GLY A 93 -2.32 10.21 -5.18
C GLY A 93 -3.08 9.24 -4.28
N GLU A 94 -3.88 8.33 -4.87
CA GLU A 94 -4.65 7.35 -4.09
C GLU A 94 -3.71 6.40 -3.34
N LEU A 95 -2.65 5.91 -3.98
CA LEU A 95 -1.61 5.08 -3.35
C LEU A 95 -0.85 5.83 -2.27
N GLY A 96 -0.50 7.10 -2.51
CA GLY A 96 0.15 7.95 -1.51
C GLY A 96 -0.75 8.20 -0.29
N CYS A 97 -2.04 8.48 -0.50
CA CYS A 97 -3.02 8.64 0.57
C CYS A 97 -3.18 7.36 1.40
N LEU A 98 -3.20 6.21 0.74
CA LEU A 98 -3.25 4.91 1.41
C LEU A 98 -1.97 4.63 2.22
N ALA A 99 -0.80 4.97 1.69
CA ALA A 99 0.47 4.86 2.41
C ALA A 99 0.49 5.74 3.67
N LEU A 100 -0.05 6.96 3.61
CA LEU A 100 -0.19 7.81 4.79
C LEU A 100 -1.17 7.22 5.81
N SER A 101 -2.29 6.65 5.36
CA SER A 101 -3.27 6.00 6.24
C SER A 101 -2.68 4.78 6.95
N LEU A 102 -1.78 4.05 6.27
CA LEU A 102 -0.99 2.98 6.86
C LEU A 102 -0.05 3.51 7.94
N LEU A 103 0.73 4.55 7.64
CA LEU A 103 1.65 5.14 8.63
C LEU A 103 0.92 5.62 9.89
N GLU A 104 -0.26 6.22 9.75
CA GLU A 104 -1.08 6.60 10.91
C GLU A 104 -1.53 5.39 11.73
N ALA A 105 -2.04 4.35 11.07
CA ALA A 105 -2.49 3.13 11.74
C ALA A 105 -1.36 2.38 12.47
N LEU A 106 -0.11 2.51 12.00
CA LEU A 106 1.06 1.91 12.66
C LEU A 106 1.51 2.69 13.91
N HIS A 107 1.08 3.94 14.07
CA HIS A 107 1.40 4.78 15.24
C HIS A 107 0.30 4.80 16.31
N GLU A 108 -0.91 4.32 16.01
CA GLU A 108 -2.00 4.07 16.98
C GLU A 108 -1.72 2.85 17.87
#